data_AF-A0A6C0DMA7-F1
#
_entry.id   AF-A0A6C0DMA7-F1
#
_cell.length_a   1.000
_cell.length_b   1.000
_cell.length_c   1.000
_cell.angle_alpha   90.00
_cell.angle_beta   90.00
_cell.angle_gamma   90.00
#
_symmetry.space_group_name_H-M   'P 1'
#
loop_
_entity.id
_entity.type
_entity.pdbx_description
1 polymer ?
#
loop_
_entity_poly.entity_id
_entity_poly.type
_entity_poly.pdbx_seq_one_letter_code
_entity_poly.pdbx_strand_id
1 'polypeptide(L)'
;MESIQHITTDYVLFIKNFLINYGYTKYCKLVYERDDHQIQDYKKYLVDSLEDQEIWDKLFDELYYPLKYFYTIMSNHHDDDHVNIINSKTSSHIYKCLTFQEYIDSKITLKRVGPADYTSFAKNMYDENFRNNLIFQYESEMLKNTLKNKLIYLIQLQVKYMTYNIEYLTETEQTEILQYLDIIPYFEYLGKNNWSPETIMNNAIDTNEDEKQFEFLELEQKVLAMISSRLL
;
A
#
# COMPACT_ATOMS: atom_id res chain seq x y z
N MET A 1 -18.65 15.39 14.79
CA MET A 1 -17.17 15.30 14.71
C MET A 1 -16.77 14.16 15.61
N GLU A 2 -16.73 12.95 15.07
CA GLU A 2 -16.22 11.80 15.80
C GLU A 2 -14.70 11.94 15.91
N SER A 3 -14.20 11.78 17.14
CA SER A 3 -12.78 11.84 17.46
C SER A 3 -12.02 10.80 16.64
N ILE A 4 -11.03 11.23 15.86
CA ILE A 4 -10.06 10.33 15.26
C ILE A 4 -9.33 9.64 16.43
N GLN A 5 -9.71 8.38 16.70
CA GLN A 5 -9.01 7.50 17.63
C GLN A 5 -7.52 7.51 17.28
N HIS A 6 -6.66 7.65 18.28
CA HIS A 6 -5.21 7.56 18.12
C HIS A 6 -4.85 6.29 17.31
N ILE A 7 -4.39 6.47 16.07
CA ILE A 7 -3.85 5.38 15.27
C ILE A 7 -2.43 5.13 15.77
N THR A 8 -2.17 3.91 16.24
CA THR A 8 -0.84 3.53 16.72
C THR A 8 0.07 3.19 15.55
N THR A 9 1.38 3.35 15.74
CA THR A 9 2.40 2.94 14.77
C THR A 9 2.27 1.45 14.39
N ASP A 10 1.94 0.60 15.36
CA ASP A 10 1.73 -0.84 15.14
C ASP A 10 0.59 -1.12 14.15
N TYR A 11 -0.49 -0.33 14.19
CA TYR A 11 -1.61 -0.48 13.27
C TYR A 11 -1.25 -0.05 11.84
N VAL A 12 -0.46 1.02 11.71
CA VAL A 12 0.05 1.46 10.41
C VAL A 12 0.97 0.39 9.82
N LEU A 13 1.85 -0.19 10.63
CA LEU A 13 2.72 -1.29 10.24
C LEU A 13 1.91 -2.52 9.81
N PHE A 14 0.86 -2.87 10.55
CA PHE A 14 -0.05 -3.95 10.19
C PHE A 14 -0.67 -3.76 8.80
N ILE A 15 -1.24 -2.60 8.52
CA ILE A 15 -1.85 -2.30 7.21
C ILE A 15 -0.82 -2.37 6.10
N LYS A 16 0.38 -1.82 6.33
CA LYS A 16 1.48 -1.87 5.38
C LYS A 16 1.86 -3.33 5.07
N ASN A 17 2.01 -4.17 6.09
CA ASN A 17 2.33 -5.59 5.94
C ASN A 17 1.22 -6.35 5.19
N PHE A 18 -0.05 -6.06 5.48
CA PHE A 18 -1.18 -6.62 4.76
C PHE A 18 -1.13 -6.26 3.26
N LEU A 19 -0.95 -4.97 2.94
CA LEU A 19 -0.90 -4.49 1.56
C LEU A 19 0.24 -5.13 0.77
N ILE A 20 1.41 -5.31 1.40
CA ILE A 20 2.59 -5.89 0.75
C ILE A 20 2.42 -7.39 0.53
N ASN A 21 2.00 -8.16 1.54
CA ASN A 21 1.83 -9.60 1.41
C ASN A 21 0.69 -9.96 0.43
N TYR A 22 -0.44 -9.27 0.54
CA TYR A 22 -1.54 -9.45 -0.40
C TYR A 22 -1.13 -9.00 -1.81
N GLY A 23 -0.48 -7.84 -1.91
CA GLY A 23 0.06 -7.32 -3.16
C GLY A 23 1.01 -8.30 -3.84
N TYR A 24 1.97 -8.87 -3.12
CA TYR A 24 2.89 -9.89 -3.62
C TYR A 24 2.15 -11.12 -4.15
N THR A 25 1.21 -11.66 -3.37
CA THR A 25 0.43 -12.85 -3.75
C THR A 25 -0.40 -12.58 -5.00
N LYS A 26 -1.01 -11.39 -5.09
CA LYS A 26 -1.80 -10.98 -6.26
C LYS A 26 -0.97 -10.67 -7.47
N TYR A 27 0.19 -10.04 -7.29
CA TYR A 27 1.14 -9.82 -8.38
C TYR A 27 1.53 -11.15 -9.01
N CYS A 28 1.93 -12.13 -8.19
CA CYS A 28 2.24 -13.48 -8.63
C CYS A 28 1.09 -14.10 -9.44
N LYS A 29 -0.13 -14.00 -8.92
CA LYS A 29 -1.33 -14.52 -9.58
C LYS A 29 -1.59 -13.83 -10.94
N LEU A 30 -1.56 -12.50 -11.00
CA LEU A 30 -1.81 -11.73 -12.22
C LEU A 30 -0.77 -12.02 -13.30
N VAL A 31 0.50 -12.20 -12.91
CA VAL A 31 1.59 -12.60 -13.80
C VAL A 31 1.36 -14.01 -14.33
N TYR A 32 0.93 -14.95 -13.48
CA TYR A 32 0.62 -16.32 -13.86
C TYR A 32 -0.58 -16.42 -14.84
N GLU A 33 -1.66 -15.68 -14.55
CA GLU A 33 -2.90 -15.70 -15.36
C GLU A 33 -2.76 -15.02 -16.72
N ARG A 34 -1.72 -14.21 -16.91
CA ARG A 34 -1.45 -13.51 -18.17
C ARG A 34 -0.93 -14.42 -19.27
N ASP A 35 -0.21 -15.48 -18.92
CA ASP A 35 0.37 -16.40 -19.90
C ASP A 35 -0.46 -17.69 -20.00
N ASP A 36 -1.06 -17.85 -21.18
CA ASP A 36 -1.84 -19.01 -21.55
C ASP A 36 -0.87 -20.19 -21.80
N HIS A 37 -0.63 -20.98 -20.74
CA HIS A 37 -0.03 -22.32 -20.74
C HIS A 37 1.52 -22.44 -20.78
N GLN A 38 2.02 -23.23 -19.81
CA GLN A 38 3.38 -23.82 -19.72
C GLN A 38 4.55 -22.87 -19.43
N ILE A 39 4.53 -22.23 -18.26
CA ILE A 39 5.69 -21.47 -17.79
C ILE A 39 6.78 -22.46 -17.29
N GLN A 40 7.77 -22.75 -18.14
CA GLN A 40 8.96 -23.52 -17.73
C GLN A 40 9.88 -22.73 -16.78
N ASP A 41 9.75 -21.39 -16.70
CA ASP A 41 10.57 -20.54 -15.83
C ASP A 41 9.77 -19.37 -15.21
N TYR A 42 8.90 -19.73 -14.26
CA TYR A 42 7.97 -18.78 -13.63
C TYR A 42 8.69 -17.69 -12.84
N LYS A 43 9.83 -18.04 -12.23
CA LYS A 43 10.64 -17.08 -11.48
C LYS A 43 11.20 -15.99 -12.37
N LYS A 44 11.69 -16.34 -13.57
CA LYS A 44 12.17 -15.34 -14.53
C LYS A 44 11.04 -14.40 -14.96
N TYR A 45 9.88 -14.96 -15.29
CA TYR A 45 8.75 -14.17 -15.76
C TYR A 45 8.20 -13.19 -14.71
N LEU A 46 8.20 -13.59 -13.43
CA LEU A 46 7.91 -12.69 -12.31
C LEU A 46 8.83 -11.47 -12.28
N VAL A 47 10.11 -11.65 -12.58
CA VAL A 47 11.10 -10.56 -12.58
C VAL A 47 10.97 -9.69 -13.84
N ASP A 48 10.79 -10.32 -15.00
CA ASP A 48 10.65 -9.60 -16.28
C ASP A 48 9.40 -8.70 -16.31
N SER A 49 8.38 -9.03 -15.50
CA SER A 49 7.12 -8.29 -15.43
C SER A 49 7.11 -7.13 -14.41
N LEU A 50 8.20 -6.90 -13.66
CA LEU A 50 8.20 -5.95 -12.53
C LEU A 50 7.96 -4.50 -12.93
N GLU A 51 8.25 -4.15 -14.18
CA GLU A 51 8.06 -2.80 -14.73
C GLU A 51 6.73 -2.63 -15.49
N ASP A 52 5.88 -3.66 -15.52
CA ASP A 52 4.62 -3.63 -16.25
C ASP A 52 3.53 -2.88 -15.48
N GLN A 53 3.25 -1.64 -15.92
CA GLN A 53 2.25 -0.79 -15.30
C GLN A 53 0.84 -1.40 -15.31
N GLU A 54 0.45 -2.18 -16.33
CA GLU A 54 -0.90 -2.74 -16.42
C GLU A 54 -1.16 -3.75 -15.29
N ILE A 55 -0.15 -4.53 -14.91
CA ILE A 55 -0.23 -5.46 -13.78
C ILE A 55 -0.42 -4.69 -12.48
N TRP A 56 0.33 -3.60 -12.28
CA TRP A 56 0.22 -2.76 -11.09
C TRP A 56 -1.13 -2.02 -11.01
N ASP A 57 -1.65 -1.55 -12.14
CA ASP A 57 -2.97 -0.92 -12.23
C ASP A 57 -4.06 -1.92 -11.78
N LYS A 58 -4.08 -3.14 -12.36
CA LYS A 58 -5.03 -4.21 -11.98
C LYS A 58 -4.92 -4.58 -10.49
N LEU A 59 -3.69 -4.70 -9.99
CA LEU A 59 -3.44 -5.02 -8.58
C LEU A 59 -4.00 -3.93 -7.65
N PHE A 60 -3.78 -2.66 -7.97
CA PHE A 60 -4.26 -1.54 -7.15
C PHE A 60 -5.75 -1.28 -7.28
N ASP A 61 -6.37 -1.65 -8.41
CA ASP A 61 -7.84 -1.65 -8.53
C ASP A 61 -8.47 -2.70 -7.59
N GLU A 62 -7.88 -3.90 -7.48
CA GLU A 62 -8.32 -4.90 -6.50
C GLU A 62 -8.09 -4.45 -5.05
N LEU A 63 -7.00 -3.73 -4.79
CA LEU A 63 -6.65 -3.20 -3.48
C LEU A 63 -7.30 -1.84 -3.16
N TYR A 64 -8.27 -1.38 -3.96
CA TYR A 64 -8.83 -0.03 -3.89
C TYR A 64 -9.21 0.40 -2.46
N TYR A 65 -9.99 -0.41 -1.73
CA TYR A 65 -10.47 -0.06 -0.40
C TYR A 65 -9.34 -0.02 0.65
N PRO A 66 -8.51 -1.08 0.80
CA PRO A 66 -7.33 -1.05 1.68
C PRO A 66 -6.39 0.12 1.38
N LEU A 67 -6.12 0.41 0.10
CA LEU A 67 -5.25 1.52 -0.31
C LEU A 67 -5.85 2.87 0.01
N LYS A 68 -7.14 3.06 -0.26
CA LYS A 68 -7.85 4.30 0.06
C LYS A 68 -7.77 4.59 1.56
N TYR A 69 -7.98 3.57 2.38
CA TYR A 69 -7.87 3.68 3.83
C TYR A 69 -6.45 4.01 4.27
N PHE A 70 -5.45 3.32 3.71
CA PHE A 70 -4.04 3.63 3.95
C PHE A 70 -3.69 5.07 3.58
N TYR A 71 -4.16 5.58 2.44
CA TYR A 71 -3.97 6.98 2.06
C TYR A 71 -4.61 7.95 3.05
N THR A 72 -5.79 7.64 3.58
CA THR A 72 -6.45 8.47 4.60
C THR A 72 -5.65 8.50 5.89
N ILE A 73 -5.13 7.35 6.34
CA ILE A 73 -4.28 7.28 7.53
C ILE A 73 -3.03 8.12 7.32
N MET A 74 -2.32 7.92 6.22
CA MET A 74 -1.12 8.70 5.92
C MET A 74 -1.48 10.19 5.84
N SER A 75 -2.47 10.59 5.05
CA SER A 75 -2.82 12.02 4.88
C SER A 75 -3.19 12.74 6.20
N ASN A 76 -3.68 12.02 7.22
CA ASN A 76 -4.09 12.58 8.49
C ASN A 76 -2.98 12.53 9.57
N HIS A 77 -1.95 11.71 9.39
CA HIS A 77 -0.83 11.56 10.33
C HIS A 77 0.38 12.35 9.86
N HIS A 78 0.37 13.67 10.06
CA HIS A 78 1.43 14.61 9.70
C HIS A 78 2.78 14.46 10.43
N ASP A 79 3.07 13.32 11.06
CA ASP A 79 4.36 13.11 11.71
C ASP A 79 5.49 12.90 10.68
N ASP A 80 6.73 13.20 11.11
CA ASP A 80 8.00 13.27 10.34
C ASP A 80 8.25 12.12 9.33
N ASP A 81 7.54 11.01 9.43
CA ASP A 81 7.57 9.89 8.48
C ASP A 81 7.11 10.28 7.06
N HIS A 82 6.23 11.27 6.90
CA HIS A 82 5.86 11.77 5.56
C HIS A 82 7.06 12.28 4.77
N VAL A 83 7.94 13.00 5.46
CA VAL A 83 9.15 13.59 4.87
C VAL A 83 10.14 12.49 4.50
N ASN A 84 10.23 11.42 5.30
CA ASN A 84 11.11 10.29 5.02
C ASN A 84 10.59 9.38 3.89
N ILE A 85 9.27 9.17 3.79
CA ILE A 85 8.66 8.38 2.71
C ILE A 85 8.85 9.08 1.36
N ILE A 86 8.63 10.41 1.31
CA ILE A 86 8.80 11.23 0.10
C ILE A 86 10.27 11.38 -0.29
N ASN A 87 11.21 11.43 0.67
CA ASN A 87 12.64 11.59 0.40
C ASN A 87 13.42 10.27 0.24
N SER A 88 12.77 9.11 0.36
CA SER A 88 13.46 7.84 0.20
C SER A 88 13.90 7.67 -1.26
N LYS A 89 15.21 7.57 -1.49
CA LYS A 89 15.82 7.26 -2.79
C LYS A 89 15.47 5.85 -3.31
N THR A 90 14.65 5.11 -2.56
CA THR A 90 14.25 3.71 -2.77
C THR A 90 12.75 3.61 -3.03
N SER A 91 12.33 4.20 -4.15
CA SER A 91 10.96 4.09 -4.66
C SER A 91 10.99 3.65 -6.12
N SER A 92 9.97 2.88 -6.51
CA SER A 92 9.78 2.52 -7.93
C SER A 92 9.38 3.75 -8.75
N HIS A 93 9.47 3.67 -10.08
CA HIS A 93 9.15 4.79 -10.97
C HIS A 93 8.00 4.48 -11.93
N ILE A 94 7.18 3.46 -11.62
CA ILE A 94 6.00 3.07 -12.40
C ILE A 94 5.01 4.24 -12.53
N TYR A 95 4.64 4.85 -11.39
CA TYR A 95 3.74 6.00 -11.38
C TYR A 95 4.54 7.29 -11.37
N LYS A 96 4.34 8.14 -12.37
CA LYS A 96 5.04 9.44 -12.42
C LYS A 96 4.56 10.36 -11.31
N CYS A 97 5.50 10.85 -10.50
CA CYS A 97 5.28 11.97 -9.61
C CYS A 97 5.56 13.26 -10.40
N LEU A 98 4.50 13.84 -10.97
CA LEU A 98 4.59 15.09 -11.72
C LEU A 98 4.99 16.24 -10.81
N THR A 99 5.75 17.19 -11.34
CA THR A 99 5.90 18.51 -10.72
C THR A 99 4.56 19.25 -10.72
N PHE A 100 4.43 20.29 -9.88
CA PHE A 100 3.20 21.11 -9.87
C PHE A 100 2.87 21.65 -11.27
N GLN A 101 3.87 22.12 -12.02
CA GLN A 101 3.65 22.63 -13.38
C GLN A 101 3.15 21.52 -14.33
N GLU A 102 3.77 20.34 -14.31
CA GLU A 102 3.34 19.22 -15.16
C GLU A 102 1.94 18.72 -14.76
N TYR A 103 1.61 18.74 -13.47
CA TYR A 103 0.26 18.44 -12.97
C TYR A 103 -0.76 19.41 -13.56
N ILE A 104 -0.50 20.72 -13.47
CA ILE A 104 -1.34 21.76 -14.06
C ILE A 104 -1.51 21.54 -15.56
N ASP A 105 -0.42 21.32 -16.29
CA ASP A 105 -0.44 21.10 -17.74
C ASP A 105 -1.22 19.85 -18.15
N SER A 106 -1.26 18.83 -17.28
CA SER A 106 -1.99 17.59 -17.51
C SER A 106 -3.50 17.72 -17.26
N LYS A 107 -3.91 18.44 -16.21
CA LYS A 107 -5.32 18.61 -15.82
C LYS A 107 -5.99 19.74 -16.58
N ILE A 108 -5.27 20.84 -16.72
CA ILE A 108 -5.68 22.01 -17.48
C ILE A 108 -4.93 21.87 -18.79
N THR A 109 -5.60 21.42 -19.84
CA THR A 109 -4.97 21.24 -21.14
C THR A 109 -4.66 22.61 -21.73
N LEU A 110 -3.63 23.30 -21.24
CA LEU A 110 -3.29 24.70 -21.57
C LEU A 110 -3.02 24.90 -23.07
N LYS A 111 -2.73 23.80 -23.81
CA LYS A 111 -2.61 23.78 -25.28
C LYS A 111 -3.96 23.79 -26.03
N ARG A 112 -5.08 23.48 -25.38
CA ARG A 112 -6.44 23.45 -25.96
C ARG A 112 -7.29 24.67 -25.59
N VAL A 113 -7.00 25.30 -24.45
CA VAL A 113 -7.69 26.51 -23.98
C VAL A 113 -7.03 27.75 -24.59
N GLY A 114 -7.85 28.68 -25.07
CA GLY A 114 -7.34 29.90 -25.73
C GLY A 114 -6.68 30.88 -24.76
N PRO A 115 -6.06 31.97 -25.26
CA PRO A 115 -5.41 32.97 -24.42
C PRO A 115 -6.30 33.58 -23.31
N ALA A 116 -7.62 33.67 -23.56
CA ALA A 116 -8.59 34.21 -22.61
C ALA A 116 -8.79 33.32 -21.36
N ASP A 117 -8.76 32.01 -21.56
CA ASP A 117 -8.91 31.02 -20.49
C ASP A 117 -7.62 30.93 -19.64
N TYR A 118 -6.46 31.05 -20.29
CA TYR A 118 -5.17 31.17 -19.59
C TYR A 118 -5.14 32.40 -18.68
N THR A 119 -5.62 33.54 -19.18
CA THR A 119 -5.67 34.78 -18.42
C THR A 119 -6.65 34.66 -17.24
N SER A 120 -7.76 33.96 -17.43
CA SER A 120 -8.74 33.67 -16.37
C SER A 120 -8.19 32.73 -15.31
N PHE A 121 -7.47 31.69 -15.71
CA PHE A 121 -6.76 30.79 -14.79
C PHE A 121 -5.70 31.54 -13.97
N ALA A 122 -4.84 32.33 -14.63
CA ALA A 122 -3.83 33.13 -13.96
C ALA A 122 -4.45 34.13 -12.97
N LYS A 123 -5.61 34.71 -13.31
CA LYS A 123 -6.37 35.58 -12.41
C LYS A 123 -6.91 34.80 -11.20
N ASN A 124 -7.45 33.60 -11.41
CA ASN A 124 -7.97 32.75 -10.34
C ASN A 124 -6.86 32.25 -9.41
N MET A 125 -5.61 32.12 -9.87
CA MET A 125 -4.47 31.76 -9.01
C MET A 125 -4.13 32.83 -7.94
N TYR A 126 -4.62 34.06 -8.09
CA TYR A 126 -4.53 35.07 -7.04
C TYR A 126 -5.61 34.91 -5.96
N ASP A 127 -6.69 34.17 -6.25
CA ASP A 127 -7.67 33.79 -5.24
C ASP A 127 -7.10 32.69 -4.35
N GLU A 128 -7.03 32.97 -3.06
CA GLU A 128 -6.39 32.09 -2.08
C GLU A 128 -7.12 30.76 -1.95
N ASN A 129 -8.46 30.74 -2.01
CA ASN A 129 -9.24 29.52 -1.91
C ASN A 129 -9.01 28.63 -3.14
N PHE A 130 -9.06 29.22 -4.34
CA PHE A 130 -8.78 28.50 -5.58
C PHE A 130 -7.36 27.90 -5.58
N ARG A 131 -6.35 28.72 -5.24
CA ARG A 131 -4.96 28.28 -5.18
C ARG A 131 -4.76 27.15 -4.16
N ASN A 132 -5.27 27.31 -2.94
CA ASN A 132 -5.08 26.33 -1.89
C ASN A 132 -5.78 25.00 -2.22
N ASN A 133 -6.98 25.06 -2.83
CA ASN A 133 -7.67 23.86 -3.32
C ASN A 133 -6.87 23.12 -4.39
N LEU A 134 -6.24 23.85 -5.31
CA LEU A 134 -5.43 23.27 -6.39
C LEU A 134 -4.13 22.65 -5.86
N ILE A 135 -3.47 23.33 -4.92
CA ILE A 135 -2.29 22.80 -4.22
C ILE A 135 -2.66 21.53 -3.47
N PHE A 136 -3.76 21.53 -2.71
CA PHE A 136 -4.22 20.37 -1.97
C PHE A 136 -4.51 19.16 -2.88
N GLN A 137 -5.12 19.39 -4.05
CA GLN A 137 -5.37 18.33 -5.03
C GLN A 137 -4.06 17.76 -5.59
N TYR A 138 -3.09 18.62 -5.90
CA TYR A 138 -1.76 18.23 -6.34
C TYR A 138 -1.03 17.40 -5.27
N GLU A 139 -0.97 17.89 -4.04
CA GLU A 139 -0.30 17.21 -2.91
C GLU A 139 -0.94 15.84 -2.64
N SER A 140 -2.27 15.75 -2.71
CA SER A 140 -3.00 14.49 -2.56
C SER A 140 -2.65 13.48 -3.67
N GLU A 141 -2.55 13.92 -4.93
CA GLU A 141 -2.20 13.04 -6.05
C GLU A 141 -0.73 12.60 -5.97
N MET A 142 0.17 13.52 -5.63
CA MET A 142 1.59 13.25 -5.44
C MET A 142 1.83 12.26 -4.30
N LEU A 143 1.13 12.42 -3.17
CA LEU A 143 1.19 11.49 -2.04
C LEU A 143 0.73 10.09 -2.45
N LYS A 144 -0.39 9.98 -3.18
CA LYS A 144 -0.90 8.69 -3.67
C LYS A 144 0.11 7.98 -4.55
N ASN A 145 0.68 8.67 -5.55
CA ASN A 145 1.65 8.06 -6.46
C ASN A 145 2.95 7.67 -5.74
N THR A 146 3.40 8.49 -4.79
CA THR A 146 4.57 8.18 -3.94
C THR A 146 4.33 6.91 -3.12
N LEU A 147 3.16 6.80 -2.48
CA LEU A 147 2.82 5.61 -1.69
C LEU A 147 2.66 4.37 -2.57
N LYS A 148 2.04 4.50 -3.76
CA LYS A 148 1.98 3.41 -4.75
C LYS A 148 3.36 2.92 -5.13
N ASN A 149 4.26 3.82 -5.50
CA ASN A 149 5.63 3.49 -5.89
C ASN A 149 6.44 2.86 -4.74
N LYS A 150 6.21 3.28 -3.50
CA LYS A 150 6.85 2.65 -2.33
C LYS A 150 6.31 1.24 -2.09
N LEU A 151 5.00 1.03 -2.21
CA LEU A 151 4.41 -0.32 -2.13
C LEU A 151 4.92 -1.22 -3.25
N ILE A 152 4.98 -0.73 -4.50
CA ILE A 152 5.57 -1.44 -5.63
C ILE A 152 7.01 -1.83 -5.31
N TYR A 153 7.84 -0.89 -4.88
CA TYR A 153 9.24 -1.17 -4.55
C TYR A 153 9.38 -2.31 -3.55
N LEU A 154 8.57 -2.30 -2.48
CA LEU A 154 8.62 -3.33 -1.44
C LEU A 154 8.16 -4.70 -1.97
N ILE A 155 7.12 -4.72 -2.81
CA ILE A 155 6.68 -5.96 -3.48
C ILE A 155 7.74 -6.44 -4.47
N GLN A 156 8.34 -5.56 -5.27
CA GLN A 156 9.43 -5.90 -6.19
C GLN A 156 10.64 -6.48 -5.44
N LEU A 157 10.98 -5.91 -4.28
CA LEU A 157 12.03 -6.41 -3.40
C LEU A 157 11.71 -7.83 -2.91
N GLN A 158 10.48 -8.08 -2.46
CA GLN A 158 10.01 -9.40 -2.04
C GLN A 158 10.05 -10.42 -3.20
N VAL A 159 9.60 -10.04 -4.40
CA VAL A 159 9.67 -10.91 -5.60
C VAL A 159 11.12 -11.29 -5.88
N LYS A 160 12.01 -10.30 -6.00
CA LYS A 160 13.42 -10.55 -6.32
C LYS A 160 14.08 -11.42 -5.25
N TYR A 161 13.77 -11.20 -3.97
CA TYR A 161 14.26 -12.03 -2.86
C TYR A 161 13.81 -13.49 -2.99
N MET A 162 12.50 -13.72 -3.21
CA MET A 162 11.93 -15.08 -3.34
C MET A 162 12.37 -15.80 -4.63
N THR A 163 12.73 -15.05 -5.67
CA THR A 163 13.26 -15.60 -6.93
C THR A 163 14.78 -15.79 -6.94
N TYR A 164 15.49 -15.45 -5.86
CA TYR A 164 16.96 -15.41 -5.80
C TYR A 164 17.60 -14.50 -6.86
N ASN A 165 16.92 -13.40 -7.21
CA ASN A 165 17.37 -12.39 -8.18
C ASN A 165 17.93 -11.14 -7.45
N ILE A 166 18.55 -11.34 -6.29
CA ILE A 166 19.26 -10.31 -5.56
C ILE A 166 20.59 -10.88 -5.09
N GLU A 167 21.68 -10.24 -5.50
CA GLU A 167 23.04 -10.61 -5.06
C GLU A 167 23.42 -9.96 -3.73
N TYR A 168 22.97 -8.71 -3.51
CA TYR A 168 23.28 -7.93 -2.33
C TYR A 168 22.06 -7.10 -1.89
N LEU A 169 21.78 -7.13 -0.59
CA LEU A 169 20.76 -6.30 0.05
C LEU A 169 21.44 -5.32 1.00
N THR A 170 21.00 -4.07 1.00
CA THR A 170 21.34 -3.10 2.05
C THR A 170 20.74 -3.53 3.39
N GLU A 171 21.29 -3.05 4.51
CA GLU A 171 20.76 -3.34 5.86
C GLU A 171 19.29 -2.91 5.99
N THR A 172 18.92 -1.80 5.35
CA THR A 172 17.54 -1.31 5.31
C THR A 172 16.62 -2.27 4.55
N GLU A 173 17.01 -2.74 3.37
CA GLU A 173 16.21 -3.68 2.58
C GLU A 173 16.08 -5.04 3.27
N GLN A 174 17.15 -5.52 3.92
CA GLN A 174 17.07 -6.75 4.74
C GLN A 174 16.06 -6.58 5.86
N THR A 175 16.12 -5.46 6.57
CA THR A 175 15.18 -5.15 7.65
C THR A 175 13.75 -5.07 7.12
N GLU A 176 13.53 -4.38 5.99
CA GLU A 176 12.22 -4.29 5.35
C GLU A 176 11.70 -5.69 4.99
N ILE A 177 12.48 -6.53 4.29
CA ILE A 177 12.07 -7.90 3.93
C ILE A 177 11.75 -8.76 5.17
N LEU A 178 12.57 -8.69 6.22
CA LEU A 178 12.39 -9.48 7.44
C LEU A 178 11.18 -9.01 8.28
N GLN A 179 10.80 -7.73 8.18
CA GLN A 179 9.62 -7.18 8.86
C GLN A 179 8.31 -7.63 8.21
N TYR A 180 8.33 -8.01 6.94
CA TYR A 180 7.16 -8.55 6.25
C TYR A 180 7.03 -10.04 6.57
N LEU A 181 6.60 -10.33 7.79
CA LEU A 181 6.15 -11.66 8.17
C LEU A 181 5.08 -12.13 7.19
N ASP A 182 5.23 -13.37 6.72
CA ASP A 182 4.16 -14.04 5.99
C ASP A 182 3.00 -14.32 6.97
N ILE A 183 2.11 -13.34 7.08
CA ILE A 183 0.90 -13.40 7.90
C ILE A 183 -0.21 -14.20 7.20
N ILE A 184 0.00 -14.63 5.95
CA ILE A 184 -1.01 -15.36 5.17
C ILE A 184 -1.28 -16.74 5.79
N PRO A 185 -0.27 -17.58 6.13
CA PRO A 185 -0.49 -18.82 6.87
C PRO A 185 -1.27 -18.62 8.18
N TYR A 186 -1.03 -17.51 8.87
CA TYR A 186 -1.75 -17.17 10.09
C TYR A 186 -3.22 -16.85 9.81
N PHE A 187 -3.52 -15.97 8.85
CA PHE A 187 -4.92 -15.66 8.49
C PHE A 187 -5.65 -16.83 7.84
N GLU A 188 -4.97 -17.65 7.05
CA GLU A 188 -5.52 -18.90 6.53
C GLU A 188 -5.85 -19.88 7.66
N TYR A 189 -5.00 -19.96 8.68
CA TYR A 189 -5.26 -20.76 9.87
C TYR A 189 -6.48 -20.24 10.63
N LEU A 190 -6.57 -18.92 10.89
CA LEU A 190 -7.76 -18.33 11.52
C LEU A 190 -9.04 -18.59 10.71
N GLY A 191 -8.97 -18.38 9.39
CA GLY A 191 -10.09 -18.59 8.47
C GLY A 191 -10.53 -20.05 8.38
N LYS A 192 -9.58 -21.01 8.31
CA LYS A 192 -9.88 -22.46 8.29
C LYS A 192 -10.61 -22.91 9.55
N ASN A 193 -10.31 -22.28 10.68
CA ASN A 193 -10.96 -22.60 11.95
C ASN A 193 -12.22 -21.76 12.22
N ASN A 194 -12.68 -20.93 11.26
CA ASN A 194 -13.79 -19.99 11.42
C ASN A 194 -13.66 -19.08 12.66
N TRP A 195 -12.43 -18.75 13.04
CA TRP A 195 -12.19 -17.89 14.20
C TRP A 195 -12.33 -16.43 13.81
N SER A 196 -13.35 -15.79 14.37
CA SER A 196 -13.46 -14.34 14.26
C SER A 196 -12.44 -13.67 15.20
N PRO A 197 -12.03 -12.43 14.89
CA PRO A 197 -11.25 -11.61 15.81
C PRO A 197 -11.85 -11.56 17.23
N GLU A 198 -13.18 -11.49 17.35
CA GLU A 198 -13.88 -11.51 18.63
C GLU A 198 -13.77 -12.85 19.35
N THR A 199 -13.83 -13.97 18.63
CA THR A 199 -13.65 -15.32 19.20
C THR A 199 -12.24 -15.50 19.77
N ILE A 200 -11.23 -14.98 19.06
CA ILE A 200 -9.83 -15.05 19.46
C ILE A 200 -9.58 -14.16 20.70
N MET A 201 -10.05 -12.91 20.67
CA MET A 201 -9.86 -11.97 21.77
C MET A 201 -10.51 -12.39 23.08
N ASN A 202 -11.64 -13.11 22.99
CA ASN A 202 -12.37 -13.59 24.16
C ASN A 202 -11.86 -14.97 24.65
N ASN A 203 -10.78 -15.51 24.07
CA ASN A 203 -10.30 -16.88 24.31
C ASN A 203 -11.42 -17.93 24.19
N ALA A 204 -12.42 -17.68 23.34
CA ALA A 204 -13.59 -18.53 23.14
C ALA A 204 -13.34 -19.62 22.07
N ILE A 205 -12.07 -19.96 21.87
CA ILE A 205 -11.65 -21.01 20.94
C ILE A 205 -11.73 -22.33 21.69
N ASP A 206 -12.80 -23.07 21.43
CA ASP A 206 -12.99 -24.42 21.97
C ASP A 206 -12.31 -25.42 21.02
N THR A 207 -11.00 -25.61 21.19
CA THR A 207 -10.30 -26.73 20.53
C THR A 207 -10.68 -28.00 21.26
N ASN A 208 -11.59 -28.79 20.68
CA ASN A 208 -11.98 -30.13 21.16
C ASN A 208 -10.85 -31.18 21.04
N GLU A 209 -9.60 -30.80 21.28
CA GLU A 209 -8.48 -31.72 21.39
C GLU A 209 -7.60 -31.25 22.56
N ASP A 210 -7.37 -32.17 23.50
CA ASP A 210 -6.55 -31.98 24.68
C ASP A 210 -5.21 -31.30 24.33
N GLU A 211 -4.89 -30.26 25.10
CA GLU A 211 -3.58 -29.61 25.19
C GLU A 211 -3.11 -28.81 23.96
N LYS A 212 -3.61 -27.57 23.84
CA LYS A 212 -2.79 -26.36 23.65
C LYS A 212 -3.66 -25.12 23.83
N GLN A 213 -3.60 -24.49 25.01
CA GLN A 213 -3.95 -23.07 25.10
C GLN A 213 -2.99 -22.33 24.17
N PHE A 214 -3.49 -21.83 23.05
CA PHE A 214 -2.71 -20.95 22.21
C PHE A 214 -2.56 -19.62 22.96
N GLU A 215 -1.38 -19.40 23.55
CA GLU A 215 -0.96 -18.08 23.99
C GLU A 215 -0.78 -17.22 22.74
N PHE A 216 -1.85 -16.53 22.33
CA PHE A 216 -1.75 -15.47 21.34
C PHE A 216 -0.77 -14.44 21.85
N LEU A 217 0.30 -14.19 21.10
CA LEU A 217 1.28 -13.18 21.45
C LEU A 217 0.57 -11.82 21.57
N GLU A 218 0.98 -11.01 22.54
CA GLU A 218 0.36 -9.72 22.88
C GLU A 218 0.14 -8.82 21.64
N LEU A 219 1.03 -8.92 20.65
CA LEU A 219 0.96 -8.20 19.37
C LEU A 219 -0.24 -8.66 18.51
N GLU A 220 -0.54 -9.95 18.46
CA GLU A 220 -1.65 -10.52 17.69
C GLU A 220 -3.00 -10.12 18.31
N GLN A 221 -3.09 -10.16 19.65
CA GLN A 221 -4.27 -9.67 20.37
C GLN A 221 -4.51 -8.17 20.14
N LYS A 222 -3.43 -7.36 20.13
CA LYS A 222 -3.51 -5.92 19.84
C LYS A 222 -3.97 -5.65 18.41
N VAL A 223 -3.44 -6.39 17.43
CA VAL A 223 -3.83 -6.27 16.02
C VAL A 223 -5.31 -6.66 15.83
N LEU A 224 -5.75 -7.78 16.40
CA LEU A 224 -7.15 -8.24 16.31
C LEU A 224 -8.13 -7.30 17.05
N ALA A 225 -7.71 -6.72 18.18
CA ALA A 225 -8.47 -5.68 18.88
C ALA A 225 -8.68 -4.43 18.03
N MET A 226 -7.64 -4.01 17.31
CA MET A 226 -7.70 -2.84 16.44
C MET A 226 -8.57 -3.08 15.19
N ILE A 227 -8.59 -4.30 14.66
CA ILE A 227 -9.48 -4.68 13.54
C ILE A 227 -10.94 -4.71 14.01
N SER A 228 -11.22 -5.35 15.15
CA SER A 228 -12.59 -5.53 15.67
C SER A 228 -13.24 -4.22 16.09
N SER A 229 -12.47 -3.33 16.73
CA SER A 229 -12.97 -2.02 17.18
C SER A 229 -13.26 -1.02 16.06
N ARG A 230 -12.93 -1.34 14.81
CA ARG A 230 -13.09 -0.46 13.63
C ARG A 230 -14.09 -0.98 12.59
N LEU A 231 -14.69 -2.16 12.82
CA LEU A 231 -15.73 -2.76 11.96
C LEU A 231 -17.16 -2.58 12.51
N LEU A 232 -17.31 -1.90 13.66
CA LEU A 232 -18.58 -1.44 14.26
C LEU A 232 -18.59 0.10 14.28
#